data_AF-A0A7M3W4P1-F1
#
_entry.id   AF-A0A7M3W4P1-F1
#
_cell.length_a   1.000
_cell.length_b   1.000
_cell.length_c   1.000
_cell.angle_alpha   90.00
_cell.angle_beta   90.00
_cell.angle_gamma   90.00
#
_symmetry.space_group_name_H-M   'P 1'
#
loop_
_entity.id
_entity.type
_entity.pdbx_description
1 polymer ?
#
loop_
_entity_poly.entity_id
_entity_poly.type
_entity_poly.pdbx_seq_one_letter_code
_entity_poly.pdbx_strand_id
1 'polypeptide(L)'
;QYKLNLVPPTILVDVPTEGSVHQNGRVLFQGTASDPYQGTYGSDVQQIWFHIMGPNDFEQQFFQQGSTSWSYEWLVSELPTGDYTIEVWAADSDFCIDDSSACVVETRTITINNDNIPPNLQLSWIGAEDQSSGGIDGDTIRASEETKIIGVARDIGGFVTRVEIEITDLANGIVLNNGPLPVTNFAIDGSWVATWDTSKLVHDSVYSVSVKAYDGDDYSEVSVWRMTINNPLDAENLDPLFNETGWVSTWTIFCDANSNSFDRCGGGVTFDLAEFFSDPDGTGVAGNDLEFYVFDDDETIEDDFYDDFITITPLGVLTYDPMSYMAQTTASIPDWSLNSVIVYAQDDQESKAFSLRMNFLVRAVSFTVERTDTGDITVNDPAEFQGEGLPGSLVIARFSDGNAKLNSTRVLSDGSWNMQLNAGQLSGIEGSSDVIFEMDGQIFKFAGQTDNAEFAIVVSSGDDGGSGVISIILIVLAVLVLLGAGAFFFIEFEEIPDEDELTGDDSPVEEDPYAWAKAKQTPAIPQEAAAVAPGVEAAAASSQHPGWLWDQATNQWVPDPNYQQPPQQ
;
A
#
# COMPACT_ATOMS: atom_id res chain seq x y z
N GLN A 1 82.99 -1.09 42.29
CA GLN A 1 82.41 -2.09 41.36
C GLN A 1 82.32 -1.43 40.01
N TYR A 2 82.84 -2.07 38.96
CA TYR A 2 82.63 -1.59 37.59
C TYR A 2 81.21 -2.01 37.17
N LYS A 3 80.39 -1.04 36.79
CA LYS A 3 79.09 -1.29 36.14
C LYS A 3 79.40 -1.67 34.69
N LEU A 4 79.01 -2.87 34.29
CA LEU A 4 79.22 -3.43 32.95
C LEU A 4 77.86 -3.57 32.27
N ASN A 5 77.17 -2.45 32.11
CA ASN A 5 76.06 -2.35 31.16
C ASN A 5 76.66 -1.89 29.82
N LEU A 6 76.49 -2.67 28.77
CA LEU A 6 77.12 -2.47 27.46
C LEU A 6 76.11 -2.50 26.30
N VAL A 7 74.83 -2.76 26.60
CA VAL A 7 73.80 -3.02 25.59
C VAL A 7 72.53 -2.29 26.02
N PRO A 8 71.85 -1.55 25.13
CA PRO A 8 70.58 -0.90 25.45
C PRO A 8 69.47 -1.92 25.74
N PRO A 9 68.41 -1.52 26.47
CA PRO A 9 67.27 -2.37 26.71
C PRO A 9 66.43 -2.55 25.43
N THR A 10 65.58 -3.57 25.46
CA THR A 10 64.62 -3.89 24.39
C THR A 10 63.18 -3.69 24.89
N ILE A 11 62.26 -3.42 23.97
CA ILE A 11 60.84 -3.22 24.27
C ILE A 11 59.99 -4.00 23.27
N LEU A 12 58.80 -4.39 23.70
CA LEU A 12 57.70 -4.88 22.86
C LEU A 12 56.44 -4.09 23.25
N VAL A 13 55.70 -3.60 22.26
CA VAL A 13 54.39 -2.96 22.43
C VAL A 13 53.31 -3.94 21.96
N ASP A 14 52.54 -4.49 22.89
CA ASP A 14 51.47 -5.46 22.61
C ASP A 14 50.16 -4.78 22.21
N VAL A 15 49.85 -3.63 22.82
CA VAL A 15 48.66 -2.80 22.57
C VAL A 15 49.09 -1.34 22.55
N PRO A 16 48.55 -0.48 21.67
CA PRO A 16 47.59 -0.78 20.60
C PRO A 16 48.22 -1.49 19.40
N THR A 17 47.39 -2.13 18.58
CA THR A 17 47.84 -2.72 17.30
C THR A 17 48.05 -1.65 16.25
N GLU A 18 48.97 -1.89 15.33
CA GLU A 18 49.21 -1.03 14.15
C GLU A 18 47.91 -0.83 13.35
N GLY A 19 47.61 0.42 12.99
CA GLY A 19 46.43 0.82 12.22
C GLY A 19 45.11 0.79 12.98
N SER A 20 45.13 0.67 14.31
CA SER A 20 43.89 0.68 15.11
C SER A 20 43.25 2.07 15.17
N VAL A 21 41.91 2.09 15.23
CA VAL A 21 41.09 3.31 15.35
C VAL A 21 40.53 3.41 16.78
N HIS A 22 40.62 4.60 17.38
CA HIS A 22 40.19 4.87 18.75
C HIS A 22 39.21 6.05 18.78
N GLN A 23 38.04 5.87 19.43
CA GLN A 23 36.93 6.85 19.48
C GLN A 23 36.45 7.16 20.90
N ASN A 24 37.01 6.47 21.89
CA ASN A 24 36.61 6.46 23.29
C ASN A 24 37.40 7.47 24.14
N GLY A 25 38.08 8.42 23.51
CA GLY A 25 38.86 9.48 24.16
C GLY A 25 40.10 8.99 24.91
N ARG A 26 40.45 7.69 24.82
CA ARG A 26 41.61 7.08 25.50
C ARG A 26 42.25 6.01 24.64
N VAL A 27 43.57 5.88 24.74
CA VAL A 27 44.36 4.81 24.10
C VAL A 27 45.19 4.10 25.16
N LEU A 28 45.02 2.78 25.27
CA LEU A 28 45.83 1.95 26.16
C LEU A 28 47.09 1.48 25.46
N PHE A 29 48.25 1.78 26.04
CA PHE A 29 49.52 1.20 25.69
C PHE A 29 49.93 0.14 26.72
N GLN A 30 50.31 -1.03 26.25
CA GLN A 30 50.80 -2.13 27.09
C GLN A 30 51.92 -2.88 26.39
N GLY A 31 52.84 -3.42 27.19
CA GLY A 31 53.94 -4.18 26.65
C GLY A 31 54.89 -4.74 27.69
N THR A 32 56.01 -5.21 27.19
CA THR A 32 57.13 -5.71 28.01
C THR A 32 58.41 -4.99 27.65
N ALA A 33 59.32 -4.90 28.62
CA ALA A 33 60.65 -4.36 28.42
C ALA A 33 61.67 -5.29 29.07
N SER A 34 62.85 -5.39 28.50
CA SER A 34 63.88 -6.30 28.98
C SER A 34 65.26 -5.69 28.82
N ASP A 35 66.04 -5.80 29.88
CA ASP A 35 67.43 -5.40 29.92
C ASP A 35 68.31 -6.63 30.17
N PRO A 36 69.31 -6.92 29.31
CA PRO A 36 70.31 -7.96 29.56
C PRO A 36 71.07 -7.78 30.89
N TYR A 37 71.22 -6.54 31.35
CA TYR A 37 71.79 -6.17 32.64
C TYR A 37 70.71 -6.12 33.73
N GLN A 38 70.89 -6.92 34.78
CA GLN A 38 69.91 -7.13 35.86
C GLN A 38 70.25 -6.35 37.14
N GLY A 39 71.07 -5.30 37.04
CA GLY A 39 71.38 -4.39 38.15
C GLY A 39 71.81 -5.08 39.45
N THR A 40 71.61 -4.38 40.59
CA THR A 40 71.79 -4.93 41.96
C THR A 40 70.46 -5.38 42.58
N TYR A 41 69.32 -4.93 42.02
CA TYR A 41 67.98 -5.11 42.59
C TYR A 41 66.97 -5.72 41.60
N GLY A 42 67.42 -6.30 40.48
CA GLY A 42 66.57 -6.78 39.38
C GLY A 42 66.73 -5.91 38.13
N SER A 43 65.83 -6.09 37.15
CA SER A 43 65.86 -5.39 35.85
C SER A 43 66.27 -3.91 35.96
N ASP A 44 67.20 -3.49 35.10
CA ASP A 44 67.71 -2.12 35.06
C ASP A 44 66.88 -1.18 34.17
N VAL A 45 65.73 -1.64 33.65
CA VAL A 45 64.78 -0.79 32.91
C VAL A 45 64.25 0.29 33.85
N GLN A 46 64.54 1.55 33.55
CA GLN A 46 64.17 2.70 34.39
C GLN A 46 62.98 3.48 33.83
N GLN A 47 62.87 3.58 32.51
CA GLN A 47 61.87 4.43 31.87
C GLN A 47 61.34 3.79 30.57
N ILE A 48 60.07 4.03 30.26
CA ILE A 48 59.50 3.82 28.93
C ILE A 48 59.22 5.19 28.34
N TRP A 49 59.86 5.51 27.23
CA TRP A 49 59.72 6.77 26.52
C TRP A 49 58.68 6.65 25.41
N PHE A 50 57.96 7.74 25.20
CA PHE A 50 56.99 7.93 24.14
C PHE A 50 57.37 9.21 23.37
N HIS A 51 57.43 9.10 22.06
CA HIS A 51 57.49 10.23 21.14
C HIS A 51 56.32 10.13 20.17
N ILE A 52 55.38 11.06 20.26
CA ILE A 52 54.10 11.03 19.56
C ILE A 52 54.06 12.21 18.60
N MET A 53 53.82 11.92 17.33
CA MET A 53 53.59 12.89 16.27
C MET A 53 52.18 12.73 15.74
N GLY A 54 51.50 13.83 15.45
CA GLY A 54 50.11 13.82 14.98
C GLY A 54 49.79 14.95 14.00
N PRO A 55 48.50 15.12 13.67
CA PRO A 55 48.04 16.21 12.81
C PRO A 55 48.36 17.60 13.39
N ASN A 56 48.37 18.62 12.54
CA ASN A 56 48.55 20.03 12.93
C ASN A 56 49.86 20.31 13.70
N ASP A 57 50.96 19.68 13.28
CA ASP A 57 52.28 19.78 13.92
C ASP A 57 52.25 19.39 15.41
N PHE A 58 51.31 18.50 15.81
CA PHE A 58 51.28 17.96 17.17
C PHE A 58 52.50 17.07 17.40
N GLU A 59 53.26 17.37 18.44
CA GLU A 59 54.41 16.59 18.86
C GLU A 59 54.50 16.55 20.39
N GLN A 60 54.69 15.37 20.96
CA GLN A 60 54.81 15.17 22.40
C GLN A 60 55.89 14.13 22.71
N GLN A 61 56.83 14.47 23.60
CA GLN A 61 57.83 13.52 24.10
C GLN A 61 57.81 13.49 25.64
N PHE A 62 57.68 12.30 26.21
CA PHE A 62 57.66 12.10 27.66
C PHE A 62 58.04 10.66 28.02
N PHE A 63 58.23 10.40 29.32
CA PHE A 63 58.47 9.06 29.83
C PHE A 63 57.51 8.67 30.95
N GLN A 64 57.33 7.36 31.11
CA GLN A 64 56.73 6.73 32.29
C GLN A 64 57.81 5.92 33.02
N GLN A 65 57.61 5.67 34.32
CA GLN A 65 58.52 4.80 35.07
C GLN A 65 58.49 3.38 34.47
N GLY A 66 59.67 2.84 34.18
CA GLY A 66 59.86 1.58 33.49
C GLY A 66 59.76 0.37 34.41
N SER A 67 59.36 -0.75 33.82
CA SER A 67 59.25 -2.07 34.46
C SER A 67 59.31 -3.13 33.36
N THR A 68 59.59 -4.39 33.72
CA THR A 68 59.65 -5.50 32.75
C THR A 68 58.29 -5.79 32.10
N SER A 69 57.20 -5.39 32.74
CA SER A 69 55.86 -5.25 32.16
C SER A 69 55.34 -3.86 32.52
N TRP A 70 54.77 -3.18 31.53
CA TRP A 70 54.37 -1.78 31.64
C TRP A 70 53.00 -1.55 30.98
N SER A 71 52.31 -0.52 31.46
CA SER A 71 51.03 -0.08 30.94
C SER A 71 50.88 1.43 31.12
N TYR A 72 50.33 2.10 30.12
CA TYR A 72 50.07 3.53 30.13
C TYR A 72 48.78 3.83 29.38
N GLU A 73 47.94 4.70 29.93
CA GLU A 73 46.73 5.16 29.26
C GLU A 73 46.92 6.61 28.82
N TRP A 74 46.82 6.83 27.51
CA TRP A 74 46.93 8.14 26.88
C TRP A 74 45.54 8.75 26.68
N LEU A 75 45.32 9.95 27.22
CA LEU A 75 44.08 10.71 27.01
C LEU A 75 44.14 11.42 25.67
N VAL A 76 43.16 11.16 24.81
CA VAL A 76 43.11 11.69 23.44
C VAL A 76 41.83 12.48 23.13
N SER A 77 40.92 12.64 24.10
CA SER A 77 39.60 13.26 23.89
C SER A 77 39.62 14.70 23.38
N GLU A 78 40.71 15.45 23.63
CA GLU A 78 40.86 16.84 23.19
C GLU A 78 41.82 16.97 22.00
N LEU A 79 42.34 15.85 21.48
CA LEU A 79 43.27 15.86 20.37
C LEU A 79 42.51 15.94 19.03
N PRO A 80 43.09 16.59 18.00
CA PRO A 80 42.51 16.59 16.66
C PRO A 80 42.30 15.16 16.13
N THR A 81 41.21 14.93 15.42
CA THR A 81 41.01 13.71 14.62
C THR A 81 42.13 13.56 13.58
N GLY A 82 42.64 12.35 13.42
CA GLY A 82 43.62 11.99 12.40
C GLY A 82 44.59 10.90 12.84
N ASP A 83 45.63 10.69 12.04
CA ASP A 83 46.64 9.66 12.28
C ASP A 83 47.76 10.18 13.19
N TYR A 84 48.11 9.38 14.19
CA TYR A 84 49.20 9.63 15.11
C TYR A 84 50.24 8.52 14.98
N THR A 85 51.51 8.91 14.87
CA THR A 85 52.66 8.01 14.90
C THR A 85 53.32 8.10 16.26
N ILE A 86 53.41 6.95 16.93
CA ILE A 86 53.97 6.81 18.28
C ILE A 86 55.21 5.96 18.19
N GLU A 87 56.35 6.50 18.61
CA GLU A 87 57.59 5.77 18.83
C GLU A 87 57.74 5.49 20.33
N VAL A 88 57.92 4.21 20.67
CA VAL A 88 58.10 3.77 22.06
C VAL A 88 59.44 3.06 22.21
N TRP A 89 60.23 3.44 23.22
CA TRP A 89 61.47 2.75 23.56
C TRP A 89 61.68 2.65 25.07
N ALA A 90 62.43 1.64 25.50
CA ALA A 90 62.85 1.51 26.89
C ALA A 90 64.19 2.23 27.11
N ALA A 91 64.38 2.80 28.30
CA ALA A 91 65.66 3.34 28.77
C ALA A 91 66.08 2.66 30.06
N ASP A 92 67.37 2.42 30.17
CA ASP A 92 68.00 1.89 31.37
C ASP A 92 68.80 3.00 32.06
N SER A 93 69.67 2.61 32.98
CA SER A 93 70.45 3.56 33.77
C SER A 93 71.65 4.19 33.04
N ASP A 94 72.01 3.72 31.84
CA ASP A 94 73.17 4.15 31.03
C ASP A 94 72.83 4.46 29.55
N PHE A 95 71.76 3.90 28.99
CA PHE A 95 71.38 3.97 27.58
C PHE A 95 69.94 4.49 27.39
N CYS A 96 69.70 5.09 26.22
CA CYS A 96 68.36 5.41 25.72
C CYS A 96 67.57 6.46 26.49
N ILE A 97 68.26 7.27 27.30
CA ILE A 97 67.66 8.34 28.09
C ILE A 97 67.39 9.53 27.17
N ASP A 98 66.11 9.81 26.89
CA ASP A 98 65.61 10.96 26.10
C ASP A 98 66.04 10.98 24.61
N ASP A 99 66.89 10.06 24.17
CA ASP A 99 67.33 9.89 22.78
C ASP A 99 67.20 8.41 22.35
N SER A 100 66.46 8.20 21.26
CA SER A 100 66.16 6.88 20.70
C SER A 100 67.20 6.38 19.70
N SER A 101 68.20 7.20 19.34
CA SER A 101 69.15 6.93 18.24
C SER A 101 69.95 5.62 18.36
N ALA A 102 70.16 5.16 19.59
CA ALA A 102 70.90 3.93 19.91
C ALA A 102 69.99 2.78 20.39
N CYS A 103 68.67 2.92 20.28
CA CYS A 103 67.67 2.10 20.98
C CYS A 103 66.89 1.19 20.04
N VAL A 104 66.24 0.18 20.62
CA VAL A 104 65.18 -0.55 19.92
C VAL A 104 63.88 0.25 20.06
N VAL A 105 63.38 0.76 18.95
CA VAL A 105 62.15 1.56 18.88
C VAL A 105 61.03 0.72 18.27
N GLU A 106 59.90 0.67 18.95
CA GLU A 106 58.64 0.14 18.43
C GLU A 106 57.77 1.31 17.96
N THR A 107 57.48 1.37 16.66
CA THR A 107 56.60 2.38 16.10
C THR A 107 55.17 1.84 15.97
N ARG A 108 54.18 2.65 16.34
CA ARG A 108 52.77 2.40 16.11
C ARG A 108 52.12 3.58 15.38
N THR A 109 51.38 3.31 14.31
CA THR A 109 50.45 4.29 13.72
C THR A 109 49.04 3.94 14.14
N ILE A 110 48.32 4.87 14.74
CA ILE A 110 46.92 4.71 15.13
C ILE A 110 46.10 5.91 14.68
N THR A 111 44.80 5.72 14.48
CA THR A 111 43.88 6.82 14.14
C THR A 111 43.07 7.19 15.38
N ILE A 112 43.09 8.47 15.75
CA ILE A 112 42.17 9.04 16.72
C ILE A 112 41.01 9.65 15.95
N ASN A 113 39.78 9.24 16.27
CA ASN A 113 38.57 9.82 15.69
C ASN A 113 37.72 10.40 16.83
N ASN A 114 37.74 11.73 16.94
CA ASN A 114 36.94 12.52 17.87
C ASN A 114 35.90 13.37 17.11
N ASP A 115 35.55 13.00 15.87
CA ASP A 115 34.56 13.73 15.09
C ASP A 115 33.18 13.58 15.75
N ASN A 116 32.43 14.68 15.83
CA ASN A 116 31.06 14.64 16.35
C ASN A 116 30.18 13.80 15.42
N ILE A 117 29.30 12.98 16.00
CA ILE A 117 28.26 12.25 15.27
C ILE A 117 26.94 12.95 15.58
N PRO A 118 26.27 13.56 14.60
CA PRO A 118 25.01 14.24 14.85
C PRO A 118 23.95 13.30 15.43
N PRO A 119 22.99 13.82 16.22
CA PRO A 119 21.96 13.00 16.81
C PRO A 119 21.03 12.41 15.74
N ASN A 120 20.50 11.23 16.02
CA ASN A 120 19.42 10.64 15.26
C ASN A 120 18.06 11.04 15.84
N LEU A 121 17.11 11.36 14.96
CA LEU A 121 15.75 11.77 15.30
C LEU A 121 14.75 10.94 14.53
N GLN A 122 13.70 10.49 15.21
CA GLN A 122 12.52 9.89 14.61
C GLN A 122 11.25 10.49 15.22
N LEU A 123 10.37 10.97 14.36
CA LEU A 123 9.01 11.33 14.74
C LEU A 123 8.14 10.06 14.73
N SER A 124 7.31 9.89 15.74
CA SER A 124 6.55 8.65 15.97
C SER A 124 5.05 8.86 15.98
N TRP A 125 4.58 10.05 16.38
CA TRP A 125 3.16 10.35 16.47
C TRP A 125 2.91 11.85 16.46
N ILE A 126 1.90 12.29 15.71
CA ILE A 126 1.24 13.58 15.89
C ILE A 126 -0.26 13.33 15.90
N GLY A 127 -0.97 13.79 16.93
CA GLY A 127 -2.42 13.60 17.02
C GLY A 127 -2.96 13.62 18.44
N ALA A 128 -4.12 13.01 18.63
CA ALA A 128 -4.75 12.91 19.94
C ALA A 128 -3.96 11.98 20.89
N GLU A 129 -4.02 12.27 22.20
CA GLU A 129 -3.32 11.47 23.22
C GLU A 129 -3.89 10.05 23.35
N ASP A 130 -5.19 9.89 23.15
CA ASP A 130 -5.89 8.59 23.15
C ASP A 130 -5.76 7.84 21.82
N GLN A 131 -5.01 8.40 20.87
CA GLN A 131 -4.80 7.87 19.52
C GLN A 131 -6.09 7.74 18.68
N SER A 132 -7.12 8.53 18.99
CA SER A 132 -8.37 8.56 18.21
C SER A 132 -8.25 9.28 16.86
N SER A 133 -7.27 10.18 16.70
CA SER A 133 -7.00 10.89 15.44
C SER A 133 -5.50 11.16 15.28
N GLY A 134 -5.01 11.12 14.03
CA GLY A 134 -3.61 11.31 13.66
C GLY A 134 -2.78 10.03 13.61
N GLY A 135 -1.46 10.21 13.64
CA GLY A 135 -0.49 9.12 13.73
C GLY A 135 0.30 8.83 12.46
N ILE A 136 -0.11 9.39 11.31
CA ILE A 136 0.61 9.27 10.03
C ILE A 136 0.81 10.64 9.38
N ASP A 137 1.88 10.78 8.60
CA ASP A 137 2.11 11.98 7.77
C ASP A 137 0.99 12.13 6.73
N GLY A 138 0.40 13.32 6.63
CA GLY A 138 -0.74 13.63 5.77
C GLY A 138 -2.11 13.46 6.42
N ASP A 139 -2.19 12.97 7.66
CA ASP A 139 -3.47 12.70 8.33
C ASP A 139 -4.20 13.97 8.79
N THR A 140 -5.50 13.79 9.06
CA THR A 140 -6.34 14.78 9.71
C THR A 140 -6.37 14.54 11.22
N ILE A 141 -6.16 15.60 12.01
CA ILE A 141 -6.23 15.55 13.46
C ILE A 141 -7.34 16.47 13.97
N ARG A 142 -8.07 16.00 15.00
CA ARG A 142 -9.06 16.86 15.67
C ARG A 142 -8.32 17.94 16.46
N ALA A 143 -8.76 19.18 16.30
CA ALA A 143 -8.23 20.31 17.03
C ALA A 143 -8.46 20.14 18.54
N SER A 144 -7.42 20.44 19.30
CA SER A 144 -7.36 20.26 20.74
C SER A 144 -6.32 21.20 21.35
N GLU A 145 -6.53 21.58 22.61
CA GLU A 145 -5.49 22.27 23.39
C GLU A 145 -4.32 21.32 23.73
N GLU A 146 -4.49 20.01 23.57
CA GLU A 146 -3.59 18.96 24.04
C GLU A 146 -3.08 18.00 22.95
N THR A 147 -3.05 18.41 21.67
CA THR A 147 -2.45 17.60 20.59
C THR A 147 -1.00 17.23 20.95
N LYS A 148 -0.64 15.95 20.83
CA LYS A 148 0.70 15.47 21.18
C LYS A 148 1.59 15.35 19.94
N ILE A 149 2.84 15.73 20.10
CA ILE A 149 3.93 15.45 19.15
C ILE A 149 4.94 14.57 19.91
N ILE A 150 5.16 13.35 19.42
CA ILE A 150 5.95 12.33 20.10
C ILE A 150 7.03 11.83 19.16
N GLY A 151 8.23 11.66 19.70
CA GLY A 151 9.34 11.06 18.96
C GLY A 151 10.42 10.50 19.87
N VAL A 152 11.50 10.07 19.23
CA VAL A 152 12.71 9.56 19.88
C VAL A 152 13.90 10.31 19.30
N ALA A 153 14.78 10.79 20.16
CA ALA A 153 16.05 11.40 19.77
C ALA A 153 17.20 10.76 20.55
N ARG A 154 18.26 10.36 19.86
CA ARG A 154 19.43 9.69 20.46
C ARG A 154 20.72 10.17 19.84
N ASP A 155 21.77 10.15 20.63
CA ASP A 155 23.12 10.49 20.19
C ASP A 155 24.09 9.37 20.60
N ILE A 156 24.98 8.97 19.69
CA ILE A 156 25.94 7.88 19.91
C ILE A 156 27.26 8.48 20.37
N GLY A 157 27.57 8.33 21.65
CA GLY A 157 28.81 8.88 22.23
C GLY A 157 28.62 10.21 22.94
N GLY A 158 27.45 10.85 22.79
CA GLY A 158 27.05 12.03 23.54
C GLY A 158 25.61 11.95 24.07
N PHE A 159 24.91 13.08 24.11
CA PHE A 159 23.53 13.18 24.57
C PHE A 159 22.79 14.30 23.83
N VAL A 160 21.49 14.09 23.61
CA VAL A 160 20.63 15.12 23.03
C VAL A 160 20.36 16.21 24.06
N THR A 161 20.66 17.46 23.72
CA THR A 161 20.44 18.63 24.57
C THR A 161 19.02 19.17 24.45
N ARG A 162 18.46 19.18 23.24
CA ARG A 162 17.09 19.62 22.98
C ARG A 162 16.53 19.12 21.65
N VAL A 163 15.20 19.14 21.54
CA VAL A 163 14.46 19.01 20.28
C VAL A 163 13.68 20.30 20.04
N GLU A 164 13.85 20.89 18.86
CA GLU A 164 13.09 22.06 18.42
C GLU A 164 12.00 21.63 17.44
N ILE A 165 10.83 22.25 17.57
CA ILE A 165 9.65 21.98 16.75
C ILE A 165 9.20 23.31 16.14
N GLU A 166 9.09 23.35 14.82
CA GLU A 166 8.61 24.49 14.06
C GLU A 166 7.32 24.12 13.33
N ILE A 167 6.29 24.95 13.48
CA ILE A 167 4.99 24.76 12.83
C ILE A 167 4.83 25.82 11.74
N THR A 168 4.56 25.40 10.51
CA THR A 168 4.36 26.29 9.36
C THR A 168 2.98 26.08 8.76
N ASP A 169 2.22 27.15 8.61
CA ASP A 169 0.98 27.15 7.81
C ASP A 169 1.34 27.09 6.33
N LEU A 170 0.92 26.03 5.63
CA LEU A 170 1.27 25.82 4.23
C LEU A 170 0.48 26.71 3.27
N ALA A 171 -0.68 27.22 3.67
CA ALA A 171 -1.50 28.06 2.79
C ALA A 171 -0.84 29.43 2.52
N ASN A 172 -0.09 29.95 3.49
CA ASN A 172 0.57 31.26 3.41
C ASN A 172 2.10 31.22 3.64
N GLY A 173 2.65 30.07 4.03
CA GLY A 173 4.08 29.88 4.29
C GLY A 173 4.58 30.55 5.57
N ILE A 174 3.69 30.88 6.51
CA ILE A 174 4.03 31.58 7.76
C ILE A 174 4.36 30.56 8.86
N VAL A 175 5.52 30.74 9.49
CA VAL A 175 5.88 30.03 10.73
C VAL A 175 5.04 30.58 11.87
N LEU A 176 4.34 29.69 12.58
CA LEU A 176 3.45 30.06 13.66
C LEU A 176 4.21 30.24 14.98
N ASN A 177 3.80 31.26 15.74
CA ASN A 177 4.36 31.54 17.07
C ASN A 177 3.74 30.70 18.19
N ASN A 178 2.76 29.83 17.90
CA ASN A 178 2.10 28.95 18.86
C ASN A 178 2.64 27.50 18.84
N GLY A 179 3.77 27.25 18.19
CA GLY A 179 4.44 25.96 18.27
C GLY A 179 4.89 25.64 19.71
N PRO A 180 5.08 24.34 20.03
CA PRO A 180 5.58 23.94 21.34
C PRO A 180 6.96 24.54 21.64
N LEU A 181 7.27 24.73 22.93
CA LEU A 181 8.62 25.09 23.35
C LEU A 181 9.60 23.93 23.05
N PRO A 182 10.90 24.23 22.86
CA PRO A 182 11.90 23.18 22.70
C PRO A 182 11.88 22.17 23.85
N VAL A 183 11.90 20.89 23.51
CA VAL A 183 11.91 19.81 24.50
C VAL A 183 13.33 19.62 25.00
N THR A 184 13.53 19.74 26.32
CA THR A 184 14.83 19.59 26.97
C THR A 184 14.84 18.47 28.02
N ASN A 185 13.76 17.71 28.12
CA ASN A 185 13.62 16.62 29.07
C ASN A 185 13.27 15.34 28.30
N PHE A 186 14.09 14.31 28.47
CA PHE A 186 14.03 13.06 27.71
C PHE A 186 13.94 11.88 28.66
N ALA A 187 13.23 10.84 28.26
CA ALA A 187 13.30 9.55 28.93
C ALA A 187 14.66 8.89 28.67
N ILE A 188 14.98 7.84 29.44
CA ILE A 188 16.26 7.11 29.34
C ILE A 188 16.46 6.51 27.94
N ASP A 189 15.38 6.14 27.27
CA ASP A 189 15.38 5.60 25.91
C ASP A 189 15.38 6.68 24.82
N GLY A 190 15.54 7.96 25.18
CA GLY A 190 15.54 9.09 24.25
C GLY A 190 14.14 9.51 23.78
N SER A 191 13.07 8.91 24.31
CA SER A 191 11.70 9.34 23.98
C SER A 191 11.38 10.71 24.58
N TRP A 192 10.58 11.46 23.85
CA TRP A 192 10.15 12.81 24.22
C TRP A 192 8.72 13.07 23.73
N VAL A 193 8.05 14.00 24.40
CA VAL A 193 6.70 14.45 24.07
C VAL A 193 6.59 15.96 24.21
N ALA A 194 5.88 16.60 23.29
CA ALA A 194 5.48 17.99 23.35
C ALA A 194 3.97 18.12 23.17
N THR A 195 3.36 19.11 23.82
CA THR A 195 1.96 19.50 23.58
C THR A 195 1.94 20.66 22.59
N TRP A 196 1.10 20.53 21.56
CA TRP A 196 0.78 21.55 20.56
C TRP A 196 -0.69 21.95 20.70
N ASP A 197 -0.94 23.25 20.92
CA ASP A 197 -2.31 23.79 20.96
C ASP A 197 -2.80 24.07 19.53
N THR A 198 -3.66 23.17 19.03
CA THR A 198 -4.27 23.25 17.69
C THR A 198 -5.67 23.88 17.71
N SER A 199 -6.21 24.21 18.88
CA SER A 199 -7.60 24.69 19.08
C SER A 199 -7.96 25.99 18.33
N LYS A 200 -6.95 26.75 17.88
CA LYS A 200 -7.11 28.04 17.18
C LYS A 200 -6.64 28.00 15.73
N LEU A 201 -6.27 26.82 15.24
CA LEU A 201 -5.87 26.64 13.86
C LEU A 201 -7.11 26.57 12.97
N VAL A 202 -6.93 26.89 11.70
CA VAL A 202 -8.02 27.01 10.74
C VAL A 202 -8.49 25.61 10.35
N HIS A 203 -9.81 25.40 10.35
CA HIS A 203 -10.43 24.16 9.86
C HIS A 203 -9.96 23.84 8.44
N ASP A 204 -9.70 22.56 8.17
CA ASP A 204 -9.21 22.00 6.91
C ASP A 204 -7.91 22.62 6.36
N SER A 205 -7.19 23.40 7.17
CA SER A 205 -5.88 23.92 6.78
C SER A 205 -4.78 22.92 7.08
N VAL A 206 -3.79 22.87 6.19
CA VAL A 206 -2.64 21.96 6.29
C VAL A 206 -1.45 22.68 6.89
N TYR A 207 -0.84 22.07 7.92
CA TYR A 207 0.31 22.60 8.64
C TYR A 207 1.48 21.62 8.57
N SER A 208 2.68 22.15 8.32
CA SER A 208 3.91 21.39 8.38
C SER A 208 4.51 21.47 9.79
N VAL A 209 4.87 20.31 10.35
CA VAL A 209 5.55 20.14 11.64
C VAL A 209 6.98 19.69 11.35
N SER A 210 7.93 20.61 11.47
CA SER A 210 9.35 20.36 11.25
C SER A 210 10.06 20.17 12.60
N VAL A 211 10.76 19.05 12.77
CA VAL A 211 11.39 18.65 14.03
C VAL A 211 12.87 18.41 13.84
N LYS A 212 13.69 18.88 14.78
CA LYS A 212 15.15 18.76 14.76
C LYS A 212 15.72 18.52 16.16
N ALA A 213 16.62 17.55 16.32
CA ALA A 213 17.33 17.29 17.57
C ALA A 213 18.73 17.92 17.56
N TYR A 214 19.23 18.34 18.72
CA TYR A 214 20.56 18.95 18.89
C TYR A 214 21.35 18.24 19.99
N ASP A 215 22.65 18.04 19.80
CA ASP A 215 23.58 17.45 20.79
C ASP A 215 24.42 18.51 21.52
N GLY A 216 24.40 19.77 21.06
CA GLY A 216 25.16 20.89 21.62
C GLY A 216 26.27 21.40 20.69
N ASP A 217 26.70 20.58 19.73
CA ASP A 217 27.69 20.90 18.70
C ASP A 217 27.05 20.95 17.30
N ASP A 218 26.17 20.00 16.98
CA ASP A 218 25.45 19.89 15.70
C ASP A 218 23.96 19.49 15.91
N TYR A 219 23.29 19.11 14.83
CA TYR A 219 21.88 18.75 14.81
C TYR A 219 21.53 17.62 13.83
N SER A 220 20.42 16.95 14.10
CA SER A 220 19.89 15.86 13.26
C SER A 220 19.39 16.37 11.91
N GLU A 221 19.24 15.47 10.94
CA GLU A 221 18.36 15.71 9.80
C GLU A 221 16.96 16.14 10.28
N VAL A 222 16.30 17.01 9.49
CA VAL A 222 14.96 17.51 9.82
C VAL A 222 13.91 16.47 9.46
N SER A 223 13.04 16.13 10.41
CA SER A 223 11.84 15.33 10.16
C SER A 223 10.66 16.26 9.93
N VAL A 224 9.88 16.04 8.86
CA VAL A 224 8.76 16.90 8.49
C VAL A 224 7.52 16.04 8.28
N TRP A 225 6.46 16.30 9.05
CA TRP A 225 5.11 15.76 8.83
C TRP A 225 4.14 16.89 8.47
N ARG A 226 3.07 16.59 7.75
CA ARG A 226 2.00 17.52 7.34
C ARG A 226 0.67 17.06 7.91
N MET A 227 0.02 17.90 8.70
CA MET A 227 -1.24 17.57 9.37
C MET A 227 -2.34 18.50 8.87
N THR A 228 -3.50 17.94 8.53
CA THR A 228 -4.73 18.70 8.30
C THR A 228 -5.44 18.89 9.64
N ILE A 229 -5.87 20.10 9.97
CA ILE A 229 -6.56 20.37 11.24
C ILE A 229 -8.06 20.35 11.03
N ASN A 230 -8.75 19.40 11.66
CA ASN A 230 -10.19 19.45 11.79
C ASN A 230 -10.58 20.32 13.02
N ASN A 231 -10.97 21.57 12.78
CA ASN A 231 -11.43 22.51 13.82
C ASN A 231 -12.76 23.20 13.47
N PRO A 232 -13.90 22.48 13.48
CA PRO A 232 -15.17 23.04 13.04
C PRO A 232 -15.58 24.23 13.93
N LEU A 233 -16.45 25.10 13.42
CA LEU A 233 -16.87 26.31 14.13
C LEU A 233 -17.52 26.01 15.49
N ASP A 234 -18.28 24.92 15.57
CA ASP A 234 -18.75 24.36 16.83
C ASP A 234 -17.82 23.23 17.27
N ALA A 235 -17.10 23.44 18.37
CA ALA A 235 -16.13 22.48 18.90
C ALA A 235 -16.76 21.15 19.34
N GLU A 236 -18.07 21.12 19.58
CA GLU A 236 -18.81 19.90 19.92
C GLU A 236 -19.30 19.12 18.69
N ASN A 237 -19.21 19.69 17.48
CA ASN A 237 -19.62 19.01 16.24
C ASN A 237 -18.74 17.80 15.96
N LEU A 238 -19.31 16.61 15.83
CA LEU A 238 -18.57 15.42 15.43
C LEU A 238 -18.70 15.23 13.93
N ASP A 239 -17.64 14.75 13.28
CA ASP A 239 -17.70 14.52 11.84
C ASP A 239 -18.72 13.41 11.53
N PRO A 240 -19.38 13.47 10.37
CA PRO A 240 -20.13 12.34 9.86
C PRO A 240 -19.25 11.09 9.77
N LEU A 241 -19.88 9.93 9.83
CA LEU A 241 -19.21 8.64 9.75
C LEU A 241 -19.67 7.89 8.50
N PHE A 242 -18.71 7.29 7.79
CA PHE A 242 -18.98 6.34 6.72
C PHE A 242 -18.81 4.91 7.22
N ASN A 243 -19.78 4.05 6.89
CA ASN A 243 -19.77 2.62 7.17
C ASN A 243 -19.65 1.83 5.87
N GLU A 244 -18.52 1.16 5.68
CA GLU A 244 -18.24 0.36 4.49
C GLU A 244 -19.01 -0.98 4.43
N THR A 245 -19.70 -1.37 5.50
CA THR A 245 -20.38 -2.66 5.59
C THR A 245 -21.50 -2.74 4.54
N GLY A 246 -21.35 -3.64 3.56
CA GLY A 246 -22.32 -3.80 2.48
C GLY A 246 -22.16 -2.80 1.32
N TRP A 247 -21.12 -1.96 1.35
CA TRP A 247 -20.80 -1.06 0.26
C TRP A 247 -20.44 -1.82 -1.02
N VAL A 248 -21.06 -1.45 -2.13
CA VAL A 248 -20.85 -2.08 -3.44
C VAL A 248 -19.82 -1.27 -4.22
N SER A 249 -18.66 -1.88 -4.51
CA SER A 249 -17.58 -1.21 -5.25
C SER A 249 -17.83 -1.11 -6.76
N THR A 250 -18.73 -1.92 -7.32
CA THR A 250 -19.04 -1.87 -8.76
C THR A 250 -20.50 -2.25 -9.01
N TRP A 251 -21.24 -1.30 -9.56
CA TRP A 251 -22.59 -1.48 -10.06
C TRP A 251 -22.55 -1.76 -11.55
N THR A 252 -23.19 -2.84 -12.00
CA THR A 252 -23.30 -3.15 -13.44
C THR A 252 -24.69 -2.78 -13.95
N ILE A 253 -24.74 -1.94 -14.98
CA ILE A 253 -25.95 -1.52 -15.67
C ILE A 253 -25.95 -2.17 -17.05
N PHE A 254 -27.03 -2.84 -17.41
CA PHE A 254 -27.20 -3.41 -18.73
C PHE A 254 -28.10 -2.49 -19.57
N CYS A 255 -27.71 -2.24 -20.81
CA CYS A 255 -28.48 -1.42 -21.75
C CYS A 255 -28.66 -2.16 -23.06
N ASP A 256 -29.89 -2.23 -23.58
CA ASP A 256 -30.15 -2.85 -24.89
C ASP A 256 -29.63 -1.95 -26.02
N ALA A 257 -28.64 -2.45 -26.76
CA ALA A 257 -27.98 -1.73 -27.85
C ALA A 257 -28.89 -1.42 -29.04
N ASN A 258 -29.92 -2.23 -29.25
CA ASN A 258 -30.79 -2.17 -30.42
C ASN A 258 -32.18 -1.63 -30.10
N SER A 259 -32.49 -1.42 -28.81
CA SER A 259 -33.77 -0.88 -28.39
C SER A 259 -33.89 0.61 -28.71
N ASN A 260 -35.08 0.98 -29.20
CA ASN A 260 -35.50 2.37 -29.36
C ASN A 260 -36.32 2.87 -28.15
N SER A 261 -36.39 2.09 -27.06
CA SER A 261 -37.02 2.53 -25.81
C SER A 261 -36.30 3.77 -25.27
N PHE A 262 -37.07 4.72 -24.74
CA PHE A 262 -36.51 5.84 -23.99
C PHE A 262 -35.74 5.36 -22.75
N ASP A 263 -36.18 4.25 -22.17
CA ASP A 263 -35.54 3.60 -21.03
C ASP A 263 -35.02 2.21 -21.44
N ARG A 264 -33.97 2.20 -22.26
CA ARG A 264 -33.31 0.95 -22.70
C ARG A 264 -32.31 0.39 -21.68
N CYS A 265 -32.11 1.07 -20.55
CA CYS A 265 -31.22 0.68 -19.47
C CYS A 265 -31.97 0.30 -18.17
N GLY A 266 -33.31 0.33 -18.17
CA GLY A 266 -34.14 -0.06 -17.03
C GLY A 266 -34.04 0.90 -15.83
N GLY A 267 -33.73 2.18 -16.07
CA GLY A 267 -33.58 3.22 -15.04
C GLY A 267 -32.23 3.22 -14.32
N GLY A 268 -31.26 2.43 -14.78
CA GLY A 268 -29.89 2.41 -14.23
C GLY A 268 -29.81 1.85 -12.81
N VAL A 269 -29.12 2.56 -11.91
CA VAL A 269 -28.89 2.15 -10.52
C VAL A 269 -29.46 3.19 -9.57
N THR A 270 -30.08 2.73 -8.48
CA THR A 270 -30.55 3.59 -7.40
C THR A 270 -30.35 2.91 -6.05
N PHE A 271 -29.80 3.63 -5.08
CA PHE A 271 -29.63 3.15 -3.70
C PHE A 271 -29.59 4.33 -2.71
N ASP A 272 -29.73 4.03 -1.42
CA ASP A 272 -29.83 5.03 -0.36
C ASP A 272 -28.49 5.21 0.35
N LEU A 273 -27.92 6.42 0.29
CA LEU A 273 -26.68 6.78 0.99
C LEU A 273 -26.87 6.87 2.51
N ALA A 274 -28.11 7.09 2.98
CA ALA A 274 -28.43 7.09 4.41
C ALA A 274 -28.20 5.72 5.08
N GLU A 275 -28.03 4.64 4.31
CA GLU A 275 -27.65 3.33 4.84
C GLU A 275 -26.17 3.24 5.23
N PHE A 276 -25.33 4.12 4.67
CA PHE A 276 -23.86 4.07 4.81
C PHE A 276 -23.29 5.27 5.56
N PHE A 277 -24.02 6.38 5.65
CA PHE A 277 -23.57 7.58 6.36
C PHE A 277 -24.43 7.86 7.58
N SER A 278 -23.80 8.31 8.66
CA SER A 278 -24.48 8.72 9.88
C SER A 278 -23.77 9.89 10.54
N ASP A 279 -24.53 10.80 11.11
CA ASP A 279 -24.03 11.86 11.97
C ASP A 279 -24.14 11.40 13.45
N PRO A 280 -23.03 11.31 14.21
CA PRO A 280 -23.04 10.92 15.61
C PRO A 280 -23.82 11.87 16.54
N ASP A 281 -23.84 13.17 16.26
CA ASP A 281 -24.54 14.20 17.04
C ASP A 281 -25.79 14.77 16.35
N GLY A 282 -26.10 14.28 15.15
CA GLY A 282 -27.36 14.51 14.45
C GLY A 282 -28.61 13.92 15.13
N THR A 283 -29.77 14.07 14.46
CA THR A 283 -31.06 13.55 14.94
C THR A 283 -31.20 12.03 14.86
N GLY A 284 -30.22 11.36 14.24
CA GLY A 284 -30.19 9.91 13.99
C GLY A 284 -30.90 9.51 12.70
N VAL A 285 -31.21 10.48 11.83
CA VAL A 285 -31.82 10.26 10.51
C VAL A 285 -30.97 10.99 9.49
N ALA A 286 -30.06 10.26 8.84
CA ALA A 286 -29.06 10.85 7.94
C ALA A 286 -29.65 11.80 6.89
N GLY A 287 -30.79 11.49 6.26
CA GLY A 287 -31.42 12.41 5.30
C GLY A 287 -32.00 13.72 5.87
N ASN A 288 -32.00 13.91 7.19
CA ASN A 288 -32.30 15.19 7.84
C ASN A 288 -31.05 15.89 8.37
N ASP A 289 -30.00 15.12 8.64
CA ASP A 289 -28.78 15.56 9.34
C ASP A 289 -27.66 15.87 8.33
N LEU A 290 -27.68 15.23 7.16
CA LEU A 290 -26.61 15.23 6.18
C LEU A 290 -27.12 15.63 4.79
N GLU A 291 -26.31 16.41 4.10
CA GLU A 291 -26.39 16.67 2.67
C GLU A 291 -25.36 15.80 1.94
N PHE A 292 -25.69 15.35 0.73
CA PHE A 292 -24.90 14.39 -0.02
C PHE A 292 -24.48 14.94 -1.37
N TYR A 293 -23.22 14.73 -1.72
CA TYR A 293 -22.60 15.28 -2.91
C TYR A 293 -21.70 14.25 -3.59
N VAL A 294 -21.51 14.40 -4.89
CA VAL A 294 -20.44 13.71 -5.61
C VAL A 294 -19.15 14.51 -5.38
N PHE A 295 -18.07 13.82 -5.03
CA PHE A 295 -16.77 14.45 -4.89
C PHE A 295 -16.15 14.67 -6.27
N ASP A 296 -15.61 15.87 -6.47
CA ASP A 296 -14.86 16.29 -7.64
C ASP A 296 -13.42 16.54 -7.17
N ASP A 297 -12.50 15.67 -7.58
CA ASP A 297 -11.09 15.75 -7.23
C ASP A 297 -10.35 16.66 -8.23
N ASP A 298 -9.92 17.84 -7.79
CA ASP A 298 -9.19 18.83 -8.62
C ASP A 298 -7.94 18.25 -9.35
N GLU A 299 -7.43 17.09 -8.91
CA GLU A 299 -6.30 16.38 -9.55
C GLU A 299 -6.71 15.37 -10.63
N THR A 300 -8.00 15.03 -10.75
CA THR A 300 -8.54 13.99 -11.66
C THR A 300 -9.53 14.61 -12.65
N ILE A 301 -9.21 14.58 -13.94
CA ILE A 301 -10.04 15.26 -14.96
C ILE A 301 -11.27 14.42 -15.33
N GLU A 302 -11.21 13.12 -15.08
CA GLU A 302 -12.27 12.19 -15.44
C GLU A 302 -13.56 12.38 -14.61
N ASP A 303 -13.48 12.87 -13.37
CA ASP A 303 -14.63 13.08 -12.48
C ASP A 303 -15.17 14.52 -12.44
N ASP A 304 -14.53 15.47 -13.13
CA ASP A 304 -14.93 16.89 -13.29
C ASP A 304 -16.44 17.12 -13.56
N PHE A 305 -17.14 16.12 -14.12
CA PHE A 305 -18.55 16.21 -14.51
C PHE A 305 -19.41 15.06 -13.98
N TYR A 306 -18.93 14.27 -13.01
CA TYR A 306 -19.72 13.15 -12.49
C TYR A 306 -20.99 13.61 -11.75
N ASP A 307 -20.94 14.78 -11.12
CA ASP A 307 -22.10 15.41 -10.47
C ASP A 307 -23.22 15.79 -11.46
N ASP A 308 -22.88 16.12 -12.72
CA ASP A 308 -23.85 16.37 -13.79
C ASP A 308 -24.61 15.09 -14.20
N PHE A 309 -24.02 13.92 -14.02
CA PHE A 309 -24.59 12.64 -14.45
C PHE A 309 -25.29 11.86 -13.34
N ILE A 310 -24.95 12.14 -12.08
CA ILE A 310 -25.49 11.47 -10.91
C ILE A 310 -26.45 12.41 -10.19
N THR A 311 -27.67 11.95 -9.92
CA THR A 311 -28.62 12.71 -9.14
C THR A 311 -28.70 12.17 -7.73
N ILE A 312 -28.59 13.03 -6.72
CA ILE A 312 -28.81 12.67 -5.33
C ILE A 312 -30.00 13.48 -4.80
N THR A 313 -31.00 12.78 -4.27
CA THR A 313 -32.16 13.46 -3.66
C THR A 313 -31.80 14.00 -2.27
N PRO A 314 -32.56 14.98 -1.72
CA PRO A 314 -32.34 15.47 -0.36
C PRO A 314 -32.44 14.39 0.74
N LEU A 315 -33.03 13.23 0.44
CA LEU A 315 -33.10 12.10 1.37
C LEU A 315 -31.90 11.16 1.28
N GLY A 316 -30.89 11.46 0.45
CA GLY A 316 -29.71 10.62 0.26
C GLY A 316 -29.86 9.52 -0.79
N VAL A 317 -30.99 9.45 -1.51
CA VAL A 317 -31.14 8.48 -2.60
C VAL A 317 -30.33 8.91 -3.81
N LEU A 318 -29.26 8.16 -4.11
CA LEU A 318 -28.41 8.35 -5.29
C LEU A 318 -28.99 7.54 -6.45
N THR A 319 -29.09 8.17 -7.61
CA THR A 319 -29.49 7.55 -8.88
C THR A 319 -28.48 7.88 -9.96
N TYR A 320 -28.00 6.84 -10.65
CA TYR A 320 -27.25 6.96 -11.90
C TYR A 320 -28.01 6.24 -13.01
N ASP A 321 -28.56 7.00 -13.96
CA ASP A 321 -29.23 6.49 -15.14
C ASP A 321 -28.54 7.03 -16.42
N PRO A 322 -27.81 6.17 -17.16
CA PRO A 322 -27.15 6.57 -18.41
C PRO A 322 -28.09 7.19 -19.44
N MET A 323 -29.39 6.86 -19.42
CA MET A 323 -30.37 7.42 -20.36
C MET A 323 -30.70 8.88 -20.09
N SER A 324 -30.46 9.38 -18.88
CA SER A 324 -30.75 10.76 -18.51
C SER A 324 -29.83 11.75 -19.21
N TYR A 325 -28.54 11.44 -19.34
CA TYR A 325 -27.53 12.35 -19.91
C TYR A 325 -26.54 11.66 -20.86
N MET A 326 -25.87 10.59 -20.43
CA MET A 326 -24.78 9.95 -21.20
C MET A 326 -25.21 9.47 -22.59
N ALA A 327 -26.43 8.93 -22.72
CA ALA A 327 -26.98 8.51 -24.01
C ALA A 327 -27.15 9.65 -25.04
N GLN A 328 -27.08 10.92 -24.60
CA GLN A 328 -27.16 12.10 -25.45
C GLN A 328 -25.77 12.61 -25.90
N THR A 329 -24.70 12.20 -25.22
CA THR A 329 -23.33 12.65 -25.51
C THR A 329 -22.62 11.74 -26.52
N THR A 330 -22.84 10.42 -26.42
CA THR A 330 -22.23 9.42 -27.31
C THR A 330 -23.18 8.24 -27.56
N ALA A 331 -23.07 7.63 -28.73
CA ALA A 331 -23.81 6.41 -29.09
C ALA A 331 -23.11 5.12 -28.60
N SER A 332 -21.86 5.21 -28.16
CA SER A 332 -21.09 4.08 -27.63
C SER A 332 -21.51 3.81 -26.18
N ILE A 333 -22.21 2.70 -25.95
CA ILE A 333 -22.71 2.31 -24.61
C ILE A 333 -21.59 2.15 -23.57
N PRO A 334 -20.44 1.52 -23.88
CA PRO A 334 -19.36 1.37 -22.91
C PRO A 334 -18.83 2.70 -22.36
N ASP A 335 -18.84 3.76 -23.18
CA ASP A 335 -18.41 5.11 -22.81
C ASP A 335 -19.33 5.76 -21.77
N TRP A 336 -20.48 5.15 -21.47
CA TRP A 336 -21.40 5.62 -20.42
C TRP A 336 -20.99 5.14 -19.03
N SER A 337 -19.84 4.49 -18.86
CA SER A 337 -19.38 4.06 -17.54
C SER A 337 -18.73 5.21 -16.77
N LEU A 338 -18.97 5.27 -15.46
CA LEU A 338 -18.28 6.21 -14.55
C LEU A 338 -17.36 5.40 -13.64
N ASN A 339 -16.08 5.76 -13.57
CA ASN A 339 -15.07 5.04 -12.80
C ASN A 339 -14.60 5.85 -11.60
N SER A 340 -14.29 5.19 -10.49
CA SER A 340 -13.72 5.82 -9.29
C SER A 340 -14.57 6.92 -8.66
N VAL A 341 -15.89 6.87 -8.82
CA VAL A 341 -16.82 7.82 -8.20
C VAL A 341 -16.67 7.77 -6.69
N ILE A 342 -16.54 8.94 -6.05
CA ILE A 342 -16.58 9.12 -4.60
C ILE A 342 -17.78 10.00 -4.29
N VAL A 343 -18.51 9.68 -3.23
CA VAL A 343 -19.55 10.54 -2.68
C VAL A 343 -19.18 10.93 -1.27
N TYR A 344 -19.59 12.11 -0.85
CA TYR A 344 -19.41 12.56 0.53
C TYR A 344 -20.71 13.05 1.14
N ALA A 345 -20.81 12.84 2.45
CA ALA A 345 -21.84 13.43 3.28
C ALA A 345 -21.27 14.63 4.03
N GLN A 346 -22.04 15.69 4.14
CA GLN A 346 -21.69 16.92 4.84
C GLN A 346 -22.80 17.25 5.84
N ASP A 347 -22.43 17.59 7.08
CA ASP A 347 -23.38 18.07 8.09
C ASP A 347 -23.68 19.58 7.95
N ASP A 348 -24.48 20.13 8.86
CA ASP A 348 -24.86 21.54 8.86
C ASP A 348 -23.75 22.49 9.39
N GLN A 349 -22.62 21.94 9.85
CA GLN A 349 -21.41 22.65 10.27
C GLN A 349 -20.25 22.49 9.26
N GLU A 350 -20.52 21.95 8.07
CA GLU A 350 -19.57 21.74 6.96
C GLU A 350 -18.54 20.61 7.16
N SER A 351 -18.67 19.81 8.22
CA SER A 351 -17.83 18.63 8.46
C SER A 351 -18.23 17.50 7.50
N LYS A 352 -17.25 16.74 7.00
CA LYS A 352 -17.43 15.81 5.86
C LYS A 352 -16.97 14.39 6.16
N ALA A 353 -17.64 13.42 5.54
CA ALA A 353 -17.17 12.04 5.42
C ALA A 353 -17.25 11.55 3.98
N PHE A 354 -16.22 10.85 3.53
CA PHE A 354 -16.10 10.34 2.16
C PHE A 354 -16.35 8.84 2.10
N SER A 355 -16.97 8.39 1.01
CA SER A 355 -17.12 6.95 0.73
C SER A 355 -15.83 6.34 0.19
N LEU A 356 -15.79 5.00 0.14
CA LEU A 356 -14.86 4.31 -0.76
C LEU A 356 -15.25 4.56 -2.22
N ARG A 357 -14.26 4.49 -3.12
CA ARG A 357 -14.46 4.58 -4.58
C ARG A 357 -15.42 3.50 -5.08
N MET A 358 -16.30 3.87 -6.00
CA MET A 358 -17.20 2.94 -6.70
C MET A 358 -17.15 3.13 -8.22
N ASN A 359 -17.58 2.11 -8.97
CA ASN A 359 -17.72 2.18 -10.42
C ASN A 359 -19.18 1.94 -10.84
N PHE A 360 -19.65 2.69 -11.83
CA PHE A 360 -20.86 2.40 -12.59
C PHE A 360 -20.47 1.85 -13.96
N LEU A 361 -20.48 0.53 -14.11
CA LEU A 361 -20.11 -0.16 -15.33
C LEU A 361 -21.33 -0.36 -16.23
N VAL A 362 -21.34 0.28 -17.40
CA VAL A 362 -22.43 0.13 -18.36
C VAL A 362 -22.06 -0.87 -19.45
N ARG A 363 -22.90 -1.89 -19.66
CA ARG A 363 -22.70 -2.96 -20.64
C ARG A 363 -23.82 -3.00 -21.66
N ALA A 364 -23.45 -3.06 -22.93
CA ALA A 364 -24.36 -3.33 -24.02
C ALA A 364 -24.83 -4.79 -23.99
N VAL A 365 -26.14 -5.01 -24.12
CA VAL A 365 -26.75 -6.32 -24.37
C VAL A 365 -27.62 -6.24 -25.62
N SER A 366 -27.99 -7.38 -26.19
CA SER A 366 -28.85 -7.44 -27.37
C SER A 366 -29.98 -8.43 -27.14
N PHE A 367 -31.21 -8.05 -27.47
CA PHE A 367 -32.32 -8.98 -27.51
C PHE A 367 -32.15 -10.00 -28.64
N THR A 368 -32.03 -11.28 -28.29
CA THR A 368 -31.93 -12.38 -29.24
C THR A 368 -33.04 -13.38 -29.03
N VAL A 369 -33.44 -14.06 -30.11
CA VAL A 369 -34.44 -15.12 -30.11
C VAL A 369 -33.97 -16.24 -31.02
N GLU A 370 -33.95 -17.45 -30.48
CA GLU A 370 -33.67 -18.69 -31.19
C GLU A 370 -34.75 -19.71 -30.88
N ARG A 371 -35.16 -20.48 -31.89
CA ARG A 371 -35.94 -21.71 -31.69
C ARG A 371 -34.95 -22.89 -31.59
N THR A 372 -34.98 -23.61 -30.47
CA THR A 372 -34.03 -24.70 -30.19
C THR A 372 -34.51 -26.07 -30.63
N ASP A 373 -35.80 -26.22 -30.87
CA ASP A 373 -36.43 -27.46 -31.35
C ASP A 373 -36.75 -27.39 -32.86
N THR A 374 -37.22 -28.51 -33.41
CA THR A 374 -37.64 -28.60 -34.81
C THR A 374 -38.89 -29.46 -34.94
N GLY A 375 -39.76 -29.14 -35.90
CA GLY A 375 -40.95 -29.94 -36.20
C GLY A 375 -42.26 -29.23 -35.84
N ASP A 376 -43.35 -29.98 -35.97
CA ASP A 376 -44.71 -29.50 -35.71
C ASP A 376 -45.01 -29.52 -34.21
N ILE A 377 -45.75 -28.51 -33.74
CA ILE A 377 -46.19 -28.41 -32.36
C ILE A 377 -47.33 -29.40 -32.13
N THR A 378 -47.19 -30.28 -31.15
CA THR A 378 -48.21 -31.25 -30.74
C THR A 378 -48.56 -31.10 -29.26
N VAL A 379 -49.55 -31.86 -28.79
CA VAL A 379 -49.94 -31.87 -27.36
C VAL A 379 -48.80 -32.31 -26.45
N ASN A 380 -47.88 -33.14 -26.96
CA ASN A 380 -46.76 -33.70 -26.18
C ASN A 380 -45.40 -33.10 -26.56
N ASP A 381 -45.35 -32.20 -27.54
CA ASP A 381 -44.12 -31.65 -28.10
C ASP A 381 -44.29 -30.16 -28.40
N PRO A 382 -43.95 -29.28 -27.44
CA PRO A 382 -44.07 -27.84 -27.61
C PRO A 382 -42.86 -27.25 -28.37
N ALA A 383 -43.06 -26.09 -28.99
CA ALA A 383 -41.92 -25.35 -29.54
C ALA A 383 -41.13 -24.68 -28.41
N GLU A 384 -39.81 -24.78 -28.44
CA GLU A 384 -38.90 -24.26 -27.45
C GLU A 384 -38.11 -23.08 -28.02
N PHE A 385 -38.19 -21.96 -27.32
CA PHE A 385 -37.48 -20.73 -27.67
C PHE A 385 -36.59 -20.30 -26.52
N GLN A 386 -35.42 -19.76 -26.85
CA GLN A 386 -34.50 -19.17 -25.90
C GLN A 386 -33.83 -17.92 -26.49
N GLY A 387 -33.13 -17.18 -25.64
CA GLY A 387 -32.26 -16.12 -26.10
C GLY A 387 -31.67 -15.31 -24.95
N GLU A 388 -31.13 -14.17 -25.31
CA GLU A 388 -30.58 -13.16 -24.41
C GLU A 388 -31.44 -11.89 -24.46
N GLY A 389 -31.38 -11.08 -23.41
CA GLY A 389 -32.09 -9.82 -23.34
C GLY A 389 -31.66 -8.99 -22.13
N LEU A 390 -32.31 -7.84 -21.96
CA LEU A 390 -32.08 -6.96 -20.81
C LEU A 390 -32.58 -7.65 -19.51
N PRO A 391 -31.73 -7.87 -18.49
CA PRO A 391 -32.14 -8.54 -17.25
C PRO A 391 -33.39 -7.94 -16.61
N GLY A 392 -34.31 -8.80 -16.19
CA GLY A 392 -35.60 -8.39 -15.63
C GLY A 392 -36.66 -7.98 -16.66
N SER A 393 -36.34 -7.84 -17.94
CA SER A 393 -37.32 -7.44 -18.97
C SER A 393 -38.35 -8.54 -19.25
N LEU A 394 -39.53 -8.15 -19.76
CA LEU A 394 -40.59 -9.10 -20.10
C LEU A 394 -40.54 -9.42 -21.60
N VAL A 395 -40.25 -10.68 -21.93
CA VAL A 395 -40.34 -11.20 -23.29
C VAL A 395 -41.74 -11.74 -23.53
N ILE A 396 -42.39 -11.30 -24.60
CA ILE A 396 -43.75 -11.69 -24.98
C ILE A 396 -43.75 -12.28 -26.39
N ALA A 397 -44.31 -13.48 -26.54
CA ALA A 397 -44.59 -14.07 -27.84
C ALA A 397 -46.00 -13.68 -28.30
N ARG A 398 -46.16 -13.35 -29.58
CA ARG A 398 -47.44 -12.96 -30.19
C ARG A 398 -47.58 -13.51 -31.60
N PHE A 399 -48.81 -13.70 -32.05
CA PHE A 399 -49.06 -13.89 -33.48
C PHE A 399 -48.65 -12.64 -34.28
N SER A 400 -47.96 -12.84 -35.40
CA SER A 400 -47.63 -11.74 -36.32
C SER A 400 -48.91 -11.11 -36.88
N ASP A 401 -49.89 -11.94 -37.24
CA ASP A 401 -51.22 -11.53 -37.69
C ASP A 401 -52.15 -11.32 -36.48
N GLY A 402 -52.64 -10.10 -36.29
CA GLY A 402 -53.58 -9.75 -35.23
C GLY A 402 -52.99 -9.48 -33.84
N ASN A 403 -51.68 -9.68 -33.64
CA ASN A 403 -50.92 -9.28 -32.43
C ASN A 403 -51.41 -9.87 -31.09
N ALA A 404 -52.13 -10.99 -31.13
CA ALA A 404 -52.65 -11.65 -29.94
C ALA A 404 -51.52 -12.34 -29.15
N LYS A 405 -51.51 -12.14 -27.83
CA LYS A 405 -50.48 -12.69 -26.93
C LYS A 405 -50.61 -14.21 -26.80
N LEU A 406 -49.49 -14.90 -26.98
CA LEU A 406 -49.35 -16.35 -26.86
C LEU A 406 -48.83 -16.76 -25.49
N ASN A 407 -47.68 -16.22 -25.11
CA ASN A 407 -47.00 -16.53 -23.86
C ASN A 407 -46.05 -15.38 -23.48
N SER A 408 -45.50 -15.43 -22.27
CA SER A 408 -44.48 -14.48 -21.81
C SER A 408 -43.56 -15.09 -20.77
N THR A 409 -42.32 -14.64 -20.75
CA THR A 409 -41.29 -15.03 -19.78
C THR A 409 -40.49 -13.80 -19.37
N ARG A 410 -39.70 -13.90 -18.30
CA ARG A 410 -38.84 -12.80 -17.82
C ARG A 410 -37.37 -13.17 -18.05
N VAL A 411 -36.58 -12.20 -18.49
CA VAL A 411 -35.13 -12.35 -18.60
C VAL A 411 -34.51 -12.46 -17.21
N LEU A 412 -33.67 -13.47 -17.01
CA LEU A 412 -32.98 -13.73 -15.76
C LEU A 412 -31.87 -12.68 -15.50
N SER A 413 -31.30 -12.69 -14.30
CA SER A 413 -30.21 -11.77 -13.92
C SER A 413 -28.93 -11.98 -14.74
N ASP A 414 -28.75 -13.16 -15.33
CA ASP A 414 -27.64 -13.47 -16.22
C ASP A 414 -27.90 -13.08 -17.69
N GLY A 415 -29.04 -12.44 -17.98
CA GLY A 415 -29.42 -12.03 -19.33
C GLY A 415 -30.11 -13.10 -20.16
N SER A 416 -30.23 -14.34 -19.68
CA SER A 416 -30.87 -15.43 -20.44
C SER A 416 -32.39 -15.50 -20.26
N TRP A 417 -33.10 -16.03 -21.25
CA TRP A 417 -34.53 -16.35 -21.14
C TRP A 417 -34.89 -17.60 -21.93
N ASN A 418 -35.98 -18.27 -21.53
CA ASN A 418 -36.59 -19.37 -22.28
C ASN A 418 -38.11 -19.32 -22.22
N MET A 419 -38.76 -19.89 -23.24
CA MET A 419 -40.21 -19.94 -23.37
C MET A 419 -40.64 -21.16 -24.18
N GLN A 420 -41.72 -21.80 -23.75
CA GLN A 420 -42.38 -22.86 -24.52
C GLN A 420 -43.71 -22.37 -25.09
N LEU A 421 -44.00 -22.71 -26.34
CA LEU A 421 -45.31 -22.50 -26.98
C LEU A 421 -46.01 -23.85 -27.16
N ASN A 422 -47.08 -24.04 -26.39
CA ASN A 422 -47.84 -25.29 -26.35
C ASN A 422 -49.02 -25.27 -27.32
N ALA A 423 -49.40 -26.45 -27.85
CA ALA A 423 -50.55 -26.59 -28.75
C ALA A 423 -51.86 -26.00 -28.18
N GLY A 424 -52.05 -26.02 -26.86
CA GLY A 424 -53.24 -25.43 -26.21
C GLY A 424 -53.34 -23.90 -26.35
N GLN A 425 -52.21 -23.19 -26.39
CA GLN A 425 -52.15 -21.73 -26.60
C GLN A 425 -52.46 -21.34 -28.05
N LEU A 426 -52.38 -22.32 -28.96
CA LEU A 426 -52.59 -22.17 -30.39
C LEU A 426 -53.96 -22.76 -30.82
N SER A 427 -54.81 -23.12 -29.85
CA SER A 427 -56.09 -23.78 -30.09
C SER A 427 -57.05 -22.90 -30.91
N GLY A 428 -57.55 -23.44 -32.02
CA GLY A 428 -58.42 -22.73 -32.97
C GLY A 428 -57.72 -22.26 -34.25
N ILE A 429 -56.41 -22.51 -34.38
CA ILE A 429 -55.64 -22.28 -35.61
C ILE A 429 -55.29 -23.64 -36.22
N GLU A 430 -55.83 -23.94 -37.40
CA GLU A 430 -55.45 -25.09 -38.20
C GLU A 430 -54.47 -24.61 -39.29
N GLY A 431 -53.23 -25.13 -39.28
CA GLY A 431 -52.21 -24.84 -40.29
C GLY A 431 -50.97 -24.09 -39.78
N SER A 432 -50.32 -23.34 -40.67
CA SER A 432 -49.12 -22.55 -40.37
C SER A 432 -49.50 -21.14 -39.95
N SER A 433 -48.83 -20.62 -38.92
CA SER A 433 -48.95 -19.25 -38.43
C SER A 433 -47.55 -18.72 -38.10
N ASP A 434 -47.38 -17.40 -38.14
CA ASP A 434 -46.11 -16.76 -37.83
C ASP A 434 -46.18 -16.10 -36.45
N VAL A 435 -45.09 -16.24 -35.69
CA VAL A 435 -44.94 -15.68 -34.35
C VAL A 435 -43.83 -14.66 -34.32
N ILE A 436 -44.06 -13.57 -33.62
CA ILE A 436 -43.06 -12.55 -33.30
C ILE A 436 -42.79 -12.55 -31.80
N PHE A 437 -41.60 -12.10 -31.44
CA PHE A 437 -41.19 -11.90 -30.06
C PHE A 437 -40.92 -10.43 -29.82
N GLU A 438 -41.46 -9.90 -28.73
CA GLU A 438 -41.18 -8.54 -28.27
C GLU A 438 -40.56 -8.55 -26.88
N MET A 439 -39.65 -7.62 -26.62
CA MET A 439 -39.10 -7.31 -25.29
C MET A 439 -39.23 -5.80 -25.08
N ASP A 440 -39.95 -5.39 -24.04
CA ASP A 440 -40.15 -3.98 -23.65
C ASP A 440 -40.49 -3.03 -24.81
N GLY A 441 -41.39 -3.49 -25.70
CA GLY A 441 -41.88 -2.72 -26.84
C GLY A 441 -41.02 -2.81 -28.11
N GLN A 442 -39.87 -3.48 -28.07
CA GLN A 442 -39.06 -3.81 -29.24
C GLN A 442 -39.42 -5.19 -29.78
N ILE A 443 -39.77 -5.27 -31.07
CA ILE A 443 -39.95 -6.55 -31.77
C ILE A 443 -38.59 -7.03 -32.28
N PHE A 444 -38.27 -8.31 -32.05
CA PHE A 444 -37.04 -8.93 -32.51
C PHE A 444 -36.90 -8.81 -34.04
N LYS A 445 -35.66 -8.59 -34.50
CA LYS A 445 -35.29 -8.55 -35.92
C LYS A 445 -34.03 -9.36 -36.14
N PHE A 446 -33.96 -10.05 -37.27
CA PHE A 446 -32.72 -10.70 -37.65
C PHE A 446 -31.63 -9.67 -37.94
N ALA A 447 -30.39 -10.00 -37.61
CA ALA A 447 -29.25 -9.11 -37.83
C ALA A 447 -29.19 -8.65 -39.30
N GLY A 448 -29.07 -7.34 -39.50
CA GLY A 448 -29.03 -6.72 -40.83
C GLY A 448 -30.40 -6.61 -41.54
N GLN A 449 -31.50 -7.00 -40.91
CA GLN A 449 -32.85 -6.85 -41.46
C GLN A 449 -33.62 -5.67 -40.86
N THR A 450 -34.44 -5.04 -41.67
CA THR A 450 -35.32 -3.93 -41.24
C THR A 450 -36.70 -4.40 -40.80
N ASP A 451 -37.12 -5.57 -41.27
CA ASP A 451 -38.43 -6.16 -40.99
C ASP A 451 -38.41 -6.97 -39.69
N ASN A 452 -39.60 -7.18 -39.11
CA ASN A 452 -39.74 -7.98 -37.89
C ASN A 452 -39.38 -9.44 -38.19
N ALA A 453 -38.67 -10.07 -37.27
CA ALA A 453 -38.38 -11.50 -37.34
C ALA A 453 -39.65 -12.29 -37.03
N GLU A 454 -40.11 -13.05 -38.02
CA GLU A 454 -41.26 -13.93 -37.93
C GLU A 454 -40.78 -15.39 -37.90
N PHE A 455 -41.29 -16.15 -36.93
CA PHE A 455 -41.03 -17.57 -36.75
C PHE A 455 -42.28 -18.35 -37.17
N ALA A 456 -42.18 -19.06 -38.30
CA ALA A 456 -43.24 -19.94 -38.75
C ALA A 456 -43.39 -21.13 -37.79
N ILE A 457 -44.60 -21.29 -37.26
CA ILE A 457 -45.01 -22.43 -36.44
C ILE A 457 -46.14 -23.19 -37.15
N VAL A 458 -46.15 -24.51 -36.98
CA VAL A 458 -47.17 -25.40 -37.54
C VAL A 458 -47.74 -26.23 -36.40
N VAL A 459 -49.06 -26.28 -36.28
CA VAL A 459 -49.75 -27.10 -35.27
C VAL A 459 -50.33 -28.33 -35.94
N SER A 460 -49.90 -29.51 -35.50
CA SER A 460 -50.49 -30.76 -35.97
C SER A 460 -51.68 -31.11 -35.07
N SER A 461 -52.90 -30.98 -35.60
CA SER A 461 -54.10 -31.53 -34.97
C SER A 461 -53.96 -33.04 -35.02
N GLY A 462 -53.48 -33.65 -33.94
CA GLY A 462 -53.23 -35.08 -33.88
C GLY A 462 -54.47 -35.91 -34.17
N ASP A 463 -54.68 -36.25 -35.45
CA ASP A 463 -55.46 -37.36 -35.94
C ASP A 463 -55.14 -37.56 -37.43
N ASP A 464 -54.13 -38.38 -37.72
CA ASP A 464 -54.26 -39.49 -38.67
C ASP A 464 -52.90 -40.14 -38.92
N GLY A 465 -52.84 -41.44 -38.65
CA GLY A 465 -51.85 -42.31 -39.26
C GLY A 465 -52.08 -42.35 -40.77
N GLY A 466 -51.39 -41.50 -41.52
CA GLY A 466 -51.52 -41.44 -42.97
C GLY A 466 -50.38 -40.67 -43.61
N SER A 467 -49.54 -41.36 -44.37
CA SER A 467 -48.43 -40.80 -45.14
C SER A 467 -48.85 -39.59 -46.00
N GLY A 468 -48.23 -38.44 -45.76
CA GLY A 468 -48.43 -37.24 -46.56
C GLY A 468 -47.26 -36.27 -46.37
N VAL A 469 -46.46 -36.15 -47.42
CA VAL A 469 -45.36 -35.19 -47.65
C VAL A 469 -45.62 -33.81 -47.01
N ILE A 470 -44.72 -33.34 -46.13
CA ILE A 470 -44.66 -31.92 -45.73
C ILE A 470 -43.21 -31.43 -45.82
N SER A 471 -43.11 -30.26 -46.43
CA SER A 471 -41.96 -29.55 -46.97
C SER A 471 -41.04 -29.03 -45.87
N ILE A 472 -39.78 -29.43 -45.87
CA ILE A 472 -38.73 -28.74 -45.12
C ILE A 472 -38.22 -27.59 -46.01
N ILE A 473 -38.76 -26.39 -45.84
CA ILE A 473 -38.05 -25.16 -46.24
C ILE A 473 -37.19 -24.77 -45.02
N LEU A 474 -35.96 -25.28 -45.02
CA LEU A 474 -34.88 -24.73 -44.22
C LEU A 474 -34.40 -23.46 -44.93
N ILE A 475 -34.75 -22.28 -44.43
CA ILE A 475 -33.84 -21.14 -44.54
C ILE A 475 -32.95 -21.20 -43.31
N VAL A 476 -31.88 -22.00 -43.43
CA VAL A 476 -30.66 -21.79 -42.65
C VAL A 476 -29.93 -20.65 -43.33
N LEU A 477 -30.17 -19.42 -42.88
CA LEU A 477 -29.31 -18.29 -43.22
C LEU A 477 -28.46 -17.94 -41.99
N ALA A 478 -27.27 -18.55 -41.99
CA ALA A 478 -26.04 -18.09 -41.34
C ALA A 478 -26.10 -17.71 -39.84
N VAL A 479 -26.19 -18.72 -38.98
CA VAL A 479 -25.72 -18.63 -37.57
C VAL A 479 -24.51 -19.56 -37.37
N LEU A 480 -23.49 -19.39 -38.21
CA LEU A 480 -22.14 -19.91 -37.92
C LEU A 480 -21.12 -18.78 -37.67
N VAL A 481 -21.58 -17.52 -37.63
CA VAL A 481 -20.73 -16.37 -37.29
C VAL A 481 -20.98 -15.85 -35.86
N LEU A 482 -22.11 -16.19 -35.22
CA LEU A 482 -22.45 -15.62 -33.90
C LEU A 482 -22.03 -16.45 -32.68
N LEU A 483 -21.46 -17.65 -32.87
CA LEU A 483 -20.62 -18.26 -31.81
C LEU A 483 -19.26 -17.55 -31.67
N GLY A 484 -18.97 -16.55 -32.50
CA GLY A 484 -17.86 -15.61 -32.32
C GLY A 484 -18.23 -14.30 -31.62
N ALA A 485 -19.51 -13.94 -31.52
CA ALA A 485 -19.92 -12.63 -30.99
C ALA A 485 -20.15 -12.63 -29.46
N GLY A 486 -20.38 -13.80 -28.84
CA GLY A 486 -20.37 -13.95 -27.37
C GLY A 486 -18.96 -14.14 -26.77
N ALA A 487 -17.93 -14.24 -27.62
CA ALA A 487 -16.53 -14.41 -27.21
C ALA A 487 -15.65 -13.17 -27.51
N PHE A 488 -16.26 -12.04 -27.87
CA PHE A 488 -15.53 -10.82 -28.28
C PHE A 488 -15.45 -9.75 -27.19
N PHE A 489 -15.21 -10.15 -25.93
CA PHE A 489 -14.98 -9.21 -24.82
C PHE A 489 -13.70 -9.46 -24.02
N PHE A 490 -12.64 -10.01 -24.63
CA PHE A 490 -11.26 -9.88 -24.13
C PHE A 490 -10.26 -9.94 -25.29
N ILE A 491 -10.09 -8.84 -26.02
CA ILE A 491 -8.87 -8.55 -26.79
C ILE A 491 -8.59 -7.06 -26.58
N GLU A 492 -7.52 -6.74 -25.86
CA GLU A 492 -6.90 -5.41 -25.88
C GLU A 492 -6.64 -5.01 -27.34
N PHE A 493 -7.03 -3.79 -27.72
CA PHE A 493 -6.77 -3.28 -29.05
C PHE A 493 -5.26 -3.09 -29.25
N GLU A 494 -4.63 -3.97 -30.04
CA GLU A 494 -3.40 -3.65 -30.75
C GLU A 494 -3.74 -3.44 -32.24
N GLU A 495 -3.24 -2.33 -32.77
CA GLU A 495 -3.52 -1.73 -34.07
C GLU A 495 -3.09 -2.67 -35.22
N ILE A 496 -4.01 -3.03 -36.13
CA ILE A 496 -3.70 -3.89 -37.28
C ILE A 496 -3.09 -3.02 -38.41
N PRO A 497 -1.87 -3.30 -38.91
CA PRO A 497 -1.36 -2.65 -40.12
C PRO A 497 -1.91 -3.32 -41.40
N ASP A 498 -2.07 -2.52 -42.46
CA ASP A 498 -2.67 -2.86 -43.75
C ASP A 498 -2.05 -4.08 -44.49
N GLU A 499 -2.88 -4.78 -45.27
CA GLU A 499 -2.65 -6.07 -45.96
C GLU A 499 -1.61 -6.10 -47.12
N ASP A 500 -0.59 -5.23 -47.15
CA ASP A 500 0.41 -5.20 -48.24
C ASP A 500 1.83 -5.70 -47.86
N GLU A 501 2.04 -6.29 -46.67
CA GLU A 501 3.37 -6.76 -46.24
C GLU A 501 3.44 -8.28 -45.95
N LEU A 502 2.74 -9.09 -46.74
CA LEU A 502 2.70 -10.55 -46.57
C LEU A 502 3.83 -11.29 -47.33
N THR A 503 5.11 -10.91 -47.13
CA THR A 503 6.26 -11.80 -47.43
C THR A 503 7.49 -11.45 -46.59
N GLY A 504 7.64 -12.07 -45.41
CA GLY A 504 8.86 -12.04 -44.62
C GLY A 504 8.83 -13.14 -43.57
N ASP A 505 9.67 -14.15 -43.75
CA ASP A 505 9.92 -15.22 -42.79
C ASP A 505 10.82 -14.65 -41.67
N ASP A 506 10.21 -14.21 -40.57
CA ASP A 506 10.90 -13.95 -39.31
C ASP A 506 9.98 -14.35 -38.16
N SER A 507 10.24 -15.51 -37.57
CA SER A 507 9.59 -15.97 -36.35
C SER A 507 10.19 -15.26 -35.14
N PRO A 508 9.46 -14.40 -34.40
CA PRO A 508 9.90 -13.97 -33.08
C PRO A 508 9.68 -15.11 -32.07
N VAL A 509 10.65 -15.25 -31.19
CA VAL A 509 10.65 -16.19 -30.07
C VAL A 509 9.58 -15.76 -29.07
N GLU A 510 8.74 -16.71 -28.66
CA GLU A 510 7.73 -16.59 -27.61
C GLU A 510 8.41 -16.20 -26.28
N GLU A 511 8.32 -14.92 -25.87
CA GLU A 511 8.77 -14.48 -24.55
C GLU A 511 7.67 -14.73 -23.51
N ASP A 512 8.01 -15.50 -22.47
CA ASP A 512 7.20 -15.74 -21.27
C ASP A 512 6.90 -14.40 -20.54
N PRO A 513 5.63 -13.96 -20.44
CA PRO A 513 5.25 -12.70 -19.79
C PRO A 513 5.58 -12.62 -18.28
N TYR A 514 6.00 -13.74 -17.67
CA TYR A 514 6.44 -13.82 -16.27
C TYR A 514 7.95 -14.11 -16.13
N ALA A 515 8.74 -13.94 -17.19
CA ALA A 515 10.20 -14.09 -17.11
C ALA A 515 10.82 -13.13 -16.07
N TRP A 516 10.25 -11.94 -15.88
CA TRP A 516 10.68 -10.96 -14.88
C TRP A 516 10.42 -11.42 -13.43
N ALA A 517 9.37 -12.22 -13.20
CA ALA A 517 9.05 -12.77 -11.87
C ALA A 517 9.95 -13.97 -11.50
N LYS A 518 10.54 -14.66 -12.49
CA LYS A 518 11.56 -15.69 -12.27
C LYS A 518 12.98 -15.12 -12.11
N ALA A 519 13.19 -13.83 -12.40
CA ALA A 519 14.48 -13.16 -12.34
C ALA A 519 14.84 -12.58 -10.96
N LYS A 520 13.93 -12.58 -9.98
CA LYS A 520 14.28 -12.30 -8.56
C LYS A 520 14.48 -13.60 -7.80
N GLN A 521 15.50 -14.35 -8.21
CA GLN A 521 16.13 -15.28 -7.29
C GLN A 521 16.88 -14.49 -6.22
N THR A 522 16.43 -14.71 -5.00
CA THR A 522 17.19 -14.72 -3.75
C THR A 522 18.70 -14.79 -3.94
N PRO A 523 19.52 -13.94 -3.29
CA PRO A 523 20.96 -14.07 -3.30
C PRO A 523 21.38 -15.46 -2.83
N ALA A 524 22.16 -16.16 -3.66
CA ALA A 524 22.73 -17.46 -3.34
C ALA A 524 23.72 -17.33 -2.18
N ILE A 525 23.40 -18.00 -1.07
CA ILE A 525 24.34 -18.28 0.02
C ILE A 525 25.34 -19.33 -0.50
N PRO A 526 26.66 -19.14 -0.37
CA PRO A 526 27.65 -20.14 -0.76
C PRO A 526 27.43 -21.45 0.00
N GLN A 527 27.37 -22.55 -0.76
CA GLN A 527 27.24 -23.90 -0.23
C GLN A 527 28.56 -24.34 0.39
N GLU A 528 28.62 -24.36 1.72
CA GLU A 528 29.71 -24.98 2.47
C GLU A 528 29.42 -26.46 2.74
N ALA A 529 30.48 -27.26 2.73
CA ALA A 529 30.45 -28.71 2.65
C ALA A 529 29.80 -29.40 3.87
N ALA A 530 29.21 -30.56 3.60
CA ALA A 530 28.56 -31.43 4.57
C ALA A 530 29.44 -31.76 5.79
N ALA A 531 28.90 -31.49 6.98
CA ALA A 531 29.34 -32.09 8.23
C ALA A 531 28.16 -32.74 8.97
N VAL A 532 28.37 -34.02 9.28
CA VAL A 532 27.61 -34.97 10.10
C VAL A 532 26.83 -34.39 11.29
N ALA A 533 25.58 -34.88 11.44
CA ALA A 533 24.70 -34.65 12.59
C ALA A 533 25.29 -35.15 13.92
N PRO A 534 24.94 -34.49 15.04
CA PRO A 534 24.16 -35.21 16.04
C PRO A 534 23.07 -34.37 16.73
N GLY A 535 22.03 -35.07 17.20
CA GLY A 535 21.36 -34.71 18.45
C GLY A 535 20.11 -33.82 18.33
N VAL A 536 18.98 -34.42 18.69
CA VAL A 536 17.69 -33.76 18.95
C VAL A 536 17.81 -33.00 20.27
N GLU A 537 17.59 -31.68 20.29
CA GLU A 537 17.44 -30.92 21.54
C GLU A 537 16.40 -29.80 21.38
N ALA A 538 15.58 -29.63 22.41
CA ALA A 538 14.35 -28.87 22.42
C ALA A 538 14.58 -27.36 22.23
N ALA A 539 13.66 -26.71 21.51
CA ALA A 539 13.64 -25.26 21.32
C ALA A 539 13.59 -24.54 22.68
N ALA A 540 14.63 -23.74 22.96
CA ALA A 540 14.72 -22.90 24.13
C ALA A 540 13.74 -21.72 24.02
N ALA A 541 13.13 -21.35 25.16
CA ALA A 541 12.27 -20.19 25.31
C ALA A 541 13.00 -18.90 24.86
N SER A 542 12.37 -18.11 23.98
CA SER A 542 12.95 -16.85 23.52
C SER A 542 12.92 -15.80 24.64
N SER A 543 13.99 -15.02 24.77
CA SER A 543 14.16 -14.01 25.81
C SER A 543 13.28 -12.77 25.66
N GLN A 544 12.55 -12.63 24.54
CA GLN A 544 11.75 -11.44 24.25
C GLN A 544 10.30 -11.53 24.75
N HIS A 545 9.78 -12.74 25.03
CA HIS A 545 8.41 -12.93 25.53
C HIS A 545 8.38 -13.98 26.65
N PRO A 546 8.71 -13.59 27.90
CA PRO A 546 8.67 -14.51 29.03
C PRO A 546 7.25 -15.07 29.21
N GLY A 547 7.11 -16.39 29.15
CA GLY A 547 5.82 -17.07 29.31
C GLY A 547 5.03 -17.34 28.03
N TRP A 548 5.64 -17.12 26.86
CA TRP A 548 5.03 -17.40 25.56
C TRP A 548 5.95 -18.25 24.68
N LEU A 549 5.37 -19.21 23.97
CA LEU A 549 6.01 -20.05 22.96
C LEU A 549 5.47 -19.70 21.58
N TRP A 550 6.33 -19.70 20.57
CA TRP A 550 5.91 -19.50 19.18
C TRP A 550 5.42 -20.83 18.60
N ASP A 551 4.17 -20.89 18.14
CA ASP A 551 3.62 -22.03 17.41
C ASP A 551 3.80 -21.84 15.90
N GLN A 552 4.70 -22.62 15.31
CA GLN A 552 4.97 -22.57 13.87
C GLN A 552 3.84 -23.10 12.99
N ALA A 553 2.93 -23.93 13.53
CA ALA A 553 1.83 -24.47 12.75
C ALA A 553 0.71 -23.44 12.52
N THR A 554 0.52 -22.53 13.48
CA THR A 554 -0.53 -21.51 13.46
C THR A 554 0.00 -20.10 13.27
N ASN A 555 1.32 -19.90 13.32
CA ASN A 555 1.99 -18.60 13.21
C ASN A 555 1.51 -17.62 14.30
N GLN A 556 1.31 -18.12 15.52
CA GLN A 556 0.84 -17.33 16.67
C GLN A 556 1.63 -17.65 17.94
N TRP A 557 1.67 -16.71 18.88
CA TRP A 557 2.22 -16.92 20.23
C TRP A 557 1.18 -17.62 21.11
N VAL A 558 1.57 -18.73 21.73
CA VAL A 558 0.74 -19.49 22.67
C VAL A 558 1.35 -19.46 24.08
N PRO A 559 0.54 -19.48 25.15
CA PRO A 559 1.07 -19.47 26.52
C PRO A 559 1.97 -20.68 26.80
N ASP A 560 3.13 -20.45 27.42
CA ASP A 560 4.02 -21.53 27.85
C ASP A 560 3.45 -22.22 29.10
N PRO A 561 3.02 -23.49 29.03
CA PRO A 561 2.45 -24.21 30.16
C PRO A 561 3.45 -24.48 31.29
N ASN A 562 4.76 -24.29 31.06
CA ASN A 562 5.81 -24.49 32.05
C ASN A 562 6.33 -23.17 32.66
N TYR A 563 5.78 -22.03 32.28
CA TYR A 563 6.23 -20.74 32.81
C TYR A 563 5.75 -20.48 34.23
N GLN A 564 6.70 -20.23 35.13
CA GLN A 564 6.43 -19.79 36.50
C GLN A 564 6.88 -18.34 36.65
N GLN A 565 5.95 -17.44 36.96
CA GLN A 565 6.28 -16.04 37.22
C GLN A 565 7.21 -15.93 38.44
N PRO A 566 8.28 -15.11 38.37
CA PRO A 566 9.11 -14.84 39.54
C PRO A 566 8.33 -14.05 40.60
N PRO A 567 8.60 -14.25 41.90
CA PRO A 567 7.88 -13.57 42.97
C PRO A 567 8.10 -12.05 42.89
N GLN A 568 7.01 -11.30 42.91
CA GLN A 568 7.03 -9.82 42.95
C GLN A 568 7.65 -9.36 44.27
N GLN A 569 8.66 -8.47 44.19
CA GLN A 569 9.25 -7.76 45.33
C GLN A 569 8.47 -6.50 45.67
#